data_AF-A0A2J8XMW2-F1
#
_entry.id   AF-A0A2J8XMW2-F1
#
_cell.length_a   1.000
_cell.length_b   1.000
_cell.length_c   1.000
_cell.angle_alpha   90.00
_cell.angle_beta   90.00
_cell.angle_gamma   90.00
#
_symmetry.space_group_name_H-M   'P 1'
#
loop_
_entity.id
_entity.type
_entity.pdbx_description
1 polymer ?
#
loop_
_entity_poly.entity_id
_entity_poly.type
_entity_poly.pdbx_seq_one_letter_code
_entity_poly.pdbx_strand_id
1 'polypeptide(L)'
;RVIVQRILPCLTSEFVNPDMVPFVLPNVLLIAEECTKEEYVKLILPELGPVFKQQEPIQILLIFLQKMDLLLTKTPPDEIKNSVLPMVYRALEAPSIQIQICLLKGEGMLRLSK
;
A
#
# COMPACT_ATOMS: atom_id res chain seq x y z
N ARG A 1 -15.14 13.46 -9.03
CA ARG A 1 -14.98 12.43 -10.10
C ARG A 1 -15.72 11.17 -9.66
N VAL A 2 -16.49 10.51 -10.55
CA VAL A 2 -17.34 9.34 -10.20
C VAL A 2 -16.56 8.21 -9.53
N ILE A 3 -15.34 7.92 -10.01
CA ILE A 3 -14.46 6.87 -9.47
C ILE A 3 -14.14 7.13 -7.99
N VAL A 4 -13.69 8.33 -7.66
CA VAL A 4 -13.33 8.72 -6.30
C VAL A 4 -14.54 8.81 -5.36
N GLN A 5 -15.69 9.25 -5.88
CA GLN A 5 -16.89 9.50 -5.05
C GLN A 5 -17.82 8.29 -4.91
N ARG A 6 -17.70 7.28 -5.78
CA ARG A 6 -18.58 6.10 -5.77
C ARG A 6 -17.83 4.77 -5.69
N ILE A 7 -16.72 4.62 -6.40
CA ILE A 7 -16.01 3.33 -6.47
C ILE A 7 -15.07 3.17 -5.29
N LEU A 8 -14.29 4.21 -4.97
CA LEU A 8 -13.34 4.17 -3.85
C LEU A 8 -14.02 3.78 -2.52
N PRO A 9 -15.15 4.38 -2.09
CA PRO A 9 -15.80 3.99 -0.84
C PRO A 9 -16.27 2.53 -0.81
N CYS A 10 -16.73 1.99 -1.95
CA CYS A 10 -17.14 0.58 -2.05
C CYS A 10 -15.95 -0.37 -1.98
N LEU A 11 -14.77 0.04 -2.44
CA LEU A 11 -13.56 -0.78 -2.33
C LEU A 11 -12.98 -0.72 -0.92
N THR A 12 -12.93 0.48 -0.31
CA THR A 12 -12.35 0.63 1.03
C THR A 12 -13.25 0.11 2.13
N SER A 13 -14.56 0.01 1.91
CA SER A 13 -15.48 -0.66 2.85
C SER A 13 -15.12 -2.14 3.08
N GLU A 14 -14.46 -2.79 2.12
CA GLU A 14 -14.02 -4.18 2.24
C GLU A 14 -12.75 -4.34 3.10
N PHE A 15 -12.04 -3.25 3.42
CA PHE A 15 -10.81 -3.32 4.24
C PHE A 15 -11.06 -3.79 5.68
N VAL A 16 -12.32 -3.83 6.13
CA VAL A 16 -12.71 -4.41 7.42
C VAL A 16 -12.46 -5.92 7.48
N ASN A 17 -12.43 -6.60 6.34
CA ASN A 17 -12.13 -8.03 6.24
C ASN A 17 -10.72 -8.23 5.63
N PRO A 18 -9.71 -8.60 6.44
CA PRO A 18 -8.33 -8.81 5.96
C PRO A 18 -8.22 -9.77 4.76
N ASP A 19 -9.08 -10.80 4.69
CA ASP A 19 -9.05 -11.78 3.59
C ASP A 19 -9.50 -11.16 2.26
N MET A 20 -10.30 -10.09 2.29
CA MET A 20 -10.75 -9.37 1.08
C MET A 20 -9.71 -8.36 0.58
N VAL A 21 -8.86 -7.84 1.49
CA VAL A 21 -7.91 -6.77 1.18
C VAL A 21 -7.03 -7.08 -0.04
N PRO A 22 -6.42 -8.27 -0.22
CA PRO A 22 -5.59 -8.55 -1.39
C PRO A 22 -6.31 -8.39 -2.74
N PHE A 23 -7.63 -8.53 -2.76
CA PHE A 23 -8.44 -8.45 -3.98
C PHE A 23 -8.85 -7.01 -4.31
N VAL A 24 -9.12 -6.19 -3.29
CA VAL A 24 -9.58 -4.80 -3.48
C VAL A 24 -8.43 -3.78 -3.45
N LEU A 25 -7.37 -4.04 -2.68
CA LEU A 25 -6.25 -3.11 -2.51
C LEU A 25 -5.56 -2.73 -3.83
N PRO A 26 -5.31 -3.64 -4.79
CA PRO A 26 -4.72 -3.26 -6.08
C PRO A 26 -5.55 -2.21 -6.83
N ASN A 27 -6.88 -2.32 -6.78
CA ASN A 27 -7.79 -1.37 -7.41
C ASN A 27 -7.78 -0.01 -6.70
N VAL A 28 -7.69 0.01 -5.37
CA VAL A 28 -7.54 1.25 -4.60
C VAL A 28 -6.23 1.96 -4.95
N LEU A 29 -5.12 1.21 -5.07
CA LEU A 29 -3.82 1.76 -5.47
C LEU A 29 -3.79 2.26 -6.91
N LEU A 30 -4.54 1.62 -7.83
CA LEU A 30 -4.71 2.12 -9.19
C LEU A 30 -5.47 3.46 -9.21
N ILE A 31 -6.52 3.60 -8.39
CA ILE A 31 -7.23 4.89 -8.25
C ILE A 31 -6.29 5.96 -7.67
N ALA A 32 -5.41 5.58 -6.75
CA ALA A 32 -4.44 6.49 -6.14
C ALA A 32 -3.40 7.05 -7.12
N GLU A 33 -3.02 6.30 -8.16
CA GLU A 33 -2.13 6.77 -9.23
C GLU A 33 -2.74 7.99 -9.96
N GLU A 34 -4.04 7.94 -10.23
CA GLU A 34 -4.80 8.96 -10.96
C GLU A 34 -5.27 10.15 -10.11
N CYS A 35 -5.09 10.08 -8.79
CA CYS A 35 -5.47 11.14 -7.85
C CYS A 35 -4.40 12.24 -7.80
N THR A 36 -4.81 13.49 -7.53
CA THR A 36 -3.83 14.51 -7.10
C THR A 36 -3.24 14.15 -5.75
N LYS A 37 -2.15 14.82 -5.35
CA LYS A 37 -1.53 14.59 -4.05
C LYS A 37 -2.50 14.93 -2.90
N GLU A 38 -3.28 15.98 -3.07
CA GLU A 38 -4.29 16.42 -2.10
C GLU A 38 -5.44 15.42 -1.99
N GLU A 39 -5.90 14.88 -3.12
CA GLU A 39 -6.94 13.83 -3.13
C GLU A 39 -6.43 12.54 -2.46
N TYR A 40 -5.19 12.12 -2.77
CA TYR A 40 -4.57 10.96 -2.14
C TYR A 40 -4.52 11.12 -0.61
N VAL A 41 -4.00 12.25 -0.12
CA VAL A 41 -3.85 12.51 1.31
C VAL A 41 -5.20 12.60 2.02
N LYS A 42 -6.22 13.18 1.38
CA LYS A 42 -7.54 13.38 2.00
C LYS A 42 -8.43 12.13 1.96
N LEU A 43 -8.33 11.33 0.91
CA LEU A 43 -9.34 10.30 0.61
C LEU A 43 -8.80 8.87 0.65
N ILE A 44 -7.52 8.66 0.38
CA ILE A 44 -6.95 7.31 0.23
C ILE A 44 -6.04 6.98 1.40
N LEU A 45 -5.13 7.89 1.76
CA LEU A 45 -4.17 7.65 2.84
C LEU A 45 -4.81 7.29 4.19
N PRO A 46 -5.94 7.92 4.62
CA PRO A 46 -6.60 7.52 5.87
C PRO A 46 -7.11 6.08 5.84
N GLU A 47 -7.59 5.62 4.69
CA GLU A 47 -8.09 4.26 4.48
C GLU A 47 -6.95 3.23 4.44
N LEU A 48 -5.77 3.62 3.93
CA LEU A 48 -4.57 2.77 3.91
C LEU A 48 -3.87 2.66 5.26
N GLY A 49 -4.04 3.63 6.16
CA GLY A 49 -3.39 3.67 7.47
C GLY A 49 -3.55 2.38 8.30
N PRO A 50 -4.77 1.85 8.47
CA PRO A 50 -4.99 0.56 9.11
C PRO A 50 -4.40 -0.62 8.32
N VAL A 51 -4.48 -0.58 6.99
CA VAL A 51 -4.04 -1.66 6.09
C VAL A 51 -2.51 -1.81 6.13
N PHE A 52 -1.76 -0.70 6.25
CA PHE A 52 -0.30 -0.76 6.43
C PHE A 52 0.11 -1.59 7.65
N LYS A 53 -0.73 -1.67 8.68
CA LYS A 53 -0.44 -2.41 9.92
C LYS A 53 -0.74 -3.91 9.81
N GLN A 54 -1.41 -4.36 8.76
CA GLN A 54 -1.73 -5.77 8.55
C GLN A 54 -0.50 -6.56 8.10
N GLN A 55 -0.28 -7.72 8.73
CA GLN A 55 0.80 -8.65 8.40
C GLN A 55 0.28 -9.86 7.62
N GLU A 56 -0.95 -10.24 7.90
CA GLU A 56 -1.66 -11.32 7.22
C GLU A 56 -2.96 -10.80 6.61
N PRO A 57 -3.34 -11.31 5.43
CA PRO A 57 -2.56 -12.20 4.56
C PRO A 57 -1.30 -11.54 3.98
N ILE A 58 -0.20 -12.30 3.85
CA ILE A 58 1.12 -11.81 3.39
C ILE A 58 1.09 -11.06 2.05
N GLN A 59 0.09 -11.36 1.21
CA GLN A 59 -0.17 -10.72 -0.07
C GLN A 59 -0.38 -9.21 0.06
N ILE A 60 -0.90 -8.72 1.18
CA ILE A 60 -1.08 -7.28 1.44
C ILE A 60 0.28 -6.56 1.41
N LEU A 61 1.26 -7.11 2.13
CA LEU A 61 2.62 -6.56 2.17
C LEU A 61 3.26 -6.62 0.78
N LEU A 62 3.08 -7.72 0.03
CA LEU A 62 3.59 -7.85 -1.33
C LEU A 62 3.03 -6.79 -2.28
N ILE A 63 1.72 -6.54 -2.24
CA ILE A 63 1.06 -5.53 -3.09
C ILE A 63 1.61 -4.13 -2.81
N PHE A 64 1.81 -3.78 -1.54
CA PHE A 64 2.42 -2.50 -1.19
C PHE A 64 3.87 -2.40 -1.64
N LEU A 65 4.67 -3.47 -1.47
CA LEU A 65 6.06 -3.50 -1.93
C LEU A 65 6.15 -3.31 -3.46
N GLN A 66 5.23 -3.90 -4.22
CA GLN A 66 5.15 -3.73 -5.68
C GLN A 66 4.70 -2.33 -6.10
N LYS A 67 4.07 -1.56 -5.20
CA LYS A 67 3.58 -0.20 -5.44
C LYS A 67 4.37 0.85 -4.66
N MET A 68 5.62 0.55 -4.28
CA MET A 68 6.46 1.46 -3.49
C MET A 68 6.70 2.81 -4.16
N ASP A 69 6.86 2.86 -5.49
CA ASP A 69 7.07 4.13 -6.21
C ASP A 69 5.88 5.11 -6.03
N LEU A 70 4.65 4.58 -6.08
CA LEU A 70 3.45 5.35 -5.79
C LEU A 70 3.45 5.86 -4.35
N LEU A 71 3.73 4.96 -3.39
CA LEU A 71 3.72 5.28 -1.96
C LEU A 71 4.76 6.36 -1.64
N LEU A 72 5.99 6.22 -2.12
CA LEU A 72 7.07 7.18 -1.87
C LEU A 72 6.84 8.53 -2.55
N THR A 73 6.10 8.55 -3.67
CA THR A 73 5.83 9.80 -4.42
C THR A 73 4.64 10.58 -3.85
N LYS A 74 3.56 9.88 -3.44
CA LYS A 74 2.31 10.52 -3.00
C LYS A 74 2.23 10.72 -1.49
N THR A 75 2.86 9.85 -0.69
CA THR A 75 2.76 9.90 0.78
C THR A 75 3.61 11.04 1.36
N PRO A 76 3.08 11.84 2.30
CA PRO A 76 3.86 12.84 3.01
C PRO A 76 5.06 12.23 3.76
N PRO A 77 6.21 12.93 3.86
CA PRO A 77 7.41 12.38 4.50
C PRO A 77 7.21 11.86 5.92
N ASP A 78 6.38 12.52 6.72
CA ASP A 78 6.09 12.08 8.10
C ASP A 78 5.32 10.76 8.12
N GLU A 79 4.38 10.59 7.19
CA GLU A 79 3.60 9.35 7.03
C GLU A 79 4.43 8.21 6.43
N ILE A 80 5.42 8.52 5.59
CA ILE A 80 6.40 7.52 5.14
C ILE A 80 7.13 6.93 6.35
N LYS A 81 7.60 7.78 7.26
CA LYS A 81 8.34 7.35 8.46
C LYS A 81 7.44 6.59 9.44
N ASN A 82 6.21 7.05 9.64
CA ASN A 82 5.31 6.52 10.67
C ASN A 82 4.51 5.30 10.22
N SER A 83 4.26 5.15 8.92
CA SER A 83 3.32 4.14 8.39
C SER A 83 4.00 3.22 7.37
N VAL A 84 4.70 3.76 6.38
CA VAL A 84 5.27 2.97 5.26
C VAL A 84 6.54 2.21 5.66
N LEU A 85 7.52 2.88 6.29
CA LEU A 85 8.76 2.21 6.71
C LEU A 85 8.53 1.06 7.69
N PRO A 86 7.69 1.19 8.74
CA PRO A 86 7.38 0.07 9.62
C PRO A 86 6.79 -1.14 8.88
N MET A 87 5.96 -0.90 7.85
CA MET A 87 5.42 -1.97 7.01
C MET A 87 6.52 -2.65 6.20
N VAL A 88 7.46 -1.89 5.62
CA VAL A 88 8.61 -2.46 4.89
C VAL A 88 9.49 -3.29 5.82
N TYR A 89 9.79 -2.81 7.03
CA TYR A 89 10.57 -3.57 8.00
C TYR A 89 9.91 -4.90 8.37
N ARG A 90 8.59 -4.91 8.60
CA ARG A 90 7.85 -6.15 8.84
C ARG A 90 7.92 -7.12 7.67
N ALA A 91 7.84 -6.61 6.43
CA ALA A 91 7.96 -7.46 5.26
C ALA A 91 9.36 -8.10 5.17
N LEU A 92 10.43 -7.35 5.49
CA LEU A 92 11.80 -7.86 5.49
C LEU A 92 12.03 -8.99 6.51
N GLU A 93 11.34 -8.93 7.64
CA GLU A 93 11.44 -9.93 8.71
C GLU A 93 10.54 -11.16 8.46
N ALA A 94 9.57 -11.07 7.55
CA ALA A 94 8.62 -12.14 7.32
C ALA A 94 9.30 -13.36 6.65
N PRO A 95 9.09 -14.59 7.16
CA PRO A 95 9.71 -15.82 6.65
C PRO A 95 9.04 -16.33 5.36
N SER A 96 8.60 -15.43 4.48
CA SER A 96 7.89 -15.75 3.25
C SER A 96 8.83 -15.80 2.05
N ILE A 97 8.88 -16.95 1.38
CA ILE A 97 9.60 -17.12 0.11
C ILE A 97 9.12 -16.12 -0.96
N GLN A 98 7.84 -15.74 -0.93
CA GLN A 98 7.28 -14.80 -1.90
C GLN A 98 7.81 -13.38 -1.68
N ILE A 99 7.98 -12.97 -0.42
CA ILE A 99 8.63 -11.69 -0.11
C ILE A 99 10.09 -11.72 -0.53
N GLN A 100 10.82 -12.80 -0.21
CA GLN A 100 12.21 -12.94 -0.66
C GLN A 100 12.34 -12.81 -2.18
N ILE A 101 11.45 -13.45 -2.95
CA ILE A 101 11.44 -13.33 -4.42
C ILE A 101 11.14 -11.89 -4.86
N CYS A 102 10.16 -11.22 -4.26
CA CYS A 102 9.82 -9.83 -4.60
C CYS A 102 11.00 -8.87 -4.33
N LEU A 103 11.71 -9.06 -3.23
CA LEU A 103 12.85 -8.24 -2.84
C LEU A 103 14.08 -8.52 -3.74
N LEU A 104 14.37 -9.79 -4.02
CA LEU A 104 15.48 -10.22 -4.88
C LEU A 104 15.29 -9.78 -6.35
N LYS A 105 14.04 -9.68 -6.81
CA LYS A 105 13.71 -9.16 -8.14
C LYS A 105 13.91 -7.64 -8.28
N GLY A 106 14.21 -6.94 -7.18
CA GLY A 106 14.55 -5.51 -7.22
C GLY A 106 13.36 -4.56 -7.39
N GLU A 107 12.12 -5.08 -7.44
CA GLU A 107 10.91 -4.29 -7.69
C GLU A 107 10.52 -3.39 -6.50
N GLY A 108 11.07 -3.60 -5.30
CA GLY A 108 10.72 -2.83 -4.09
C GLY A 108 11.86 -2.12 -3.33
N MET A 109 13.14 -2.46 -3.55
CA MET A 109 14.24 -2.04 -2.65
C MET A 109 15.36 -1.19 -3.26
N LEU A 110 15.53 -1.16 -4.59
CA LEU A 110 16.66 -0.45 -5.21
C LEU A 110 16.67 1.09 -5.02
N ARG A 111 15.63 1.67 -4.40
CA ARG A 111 15.49 3.12 -4.16
C ARG A 111 15.63 3.55 -2.70
N LEU A 112 15.69 2.64 -1.74
CA LEU A 112 15.91 3.00 -0.32
C LEU A 112 17.39 3.18 0.03
N SER A 113 18.30 2.83 -0.88
CA SER A 113 19.76 2.90 -0.70
C SER A 113 20.42 4.09 -1.40
N LYS A 114 19.64 5.09 -1.87
CA LYS A 114 20.15 6.32 -2.48
C LYS A 114 19.45 7.54 -1.90
#